data_AF-A0A954M6M9-F1
#
_entry.id   AF-A0A954M6M9-F1
#
_cell.length_a   1.000
_cell.length_b   1.000
_cell.length_c   1.000
_cell.angle_alpha   90.00
_cell.angle_beta   90.00
_cell.angle_gamma   90.00
#
_symmetry.space_group_name_H-M   'P 1'
#
loop_
_entity.id
_entity.type
_entity.pdbx_description
1 polymer ?
#
loop_
_entity_poly.entity_id
_entity_poly.type
_entity_poly.pdbx_seq_one_letter_code
_entity_poly.pdbx_strand_id
1 'polypeptide(L)'
;MWRAVFAFYLIVLSSTAAGFVPRWAPVASLLSLPLTGFIVHWMMIDSRHRRHPIPFLSQDWCQLFPYLSLPAYLIWSRGWRGVGWLLLHLVVFVGFCTAISAICMLRGWSIPAAQ
;
A
#
# COMPACT_ATOMS: atom_id res chain seq x y z
N MET A 1 -5.57 -1.44 -15.00
CA MET A 1 -5.12 -0.54 -13.90
C MET A 1 -6.05 -0.57 -12.70
N TRP A 2 -7.36 -0.30 -12.84
CA TRP A 2 -8.30 -0.23 -11.72
C TRP A 2 -8.38 -1.48 -10.83
N ARG A 3 -8.31 -2.68 -11.42
CA ARG A 3 -8.28 -3.95 -10.66
C ARG A 3 -7.11 -4.01 -9.66
N ALA A 4 -5.95 -3.49 -10.05
CA ALA A 4 -4.77 -3.46 -9.19
C ALA A 4 -4.96 -2.50 -8.01
N VAL A 5 -5.52 -1.33 -8.28
CA VAL A 5 -5.87 -0.34 -7.24
C VAL A 5 -6.88 -0.93 -6.25
N PHE A 6 -7.91 -1.62 -6.75
CA PHE A 6 -8.91 -2.25 -5.90
C PHE A 6 -8.31 -3.37 -5.02
N ALA A 7 -7.47 -4.23 -5.59
CA ALA A 7 -6.78 -5.27 -4.84
C ALA A 7 -5.89 -4.70 -3.73
N PHE A 8 -5.15 -3.62 -4.02
CA PHE A 8 -4.34 -2.90 -3.02
C PHE A 8 -5.20 -2.43 -1.84
N TYR A 9 -6.31 -1.74 -2.12
CA TYR A 9 -7.20 -1.24 -1.06
C TYR A 9 -7.90 -2.34 -0.28
N LEU A 10 -8.23 -3.47 -0.90
CA LEU A 10 -8.77 -4.64 -0.19
C LEU A 10 -7.76 -5.24 0.80
N ILE A 11 -6.49 -5.33 0.41
CA ILE A 11 -5.43 -5.84 1.30
C ILE A 11 -5.23 -4.87 2.48
N VAL A 12 -5.18 -3.56 2.20
CA VAL A 12 -5.08 -2.52 3.24
C VAL A 12 -6.27 -2.57 4.20
N LEU A 13 -7.49 -2.68 3.67
CA LEU A 13 -8.73 -2.82 4.45
C LEU A 13 -8.66 -4.04 5.37
N SER A 14 -8.27 -5.19 4.82
CA SER A 14 -8.19 -6.44 5.57
C SER A 14 -7.11 -6.41 6.65
N SER A 15 -5.93 -5.86 6.34
CA SER A 15 -4.82 -5.72 7.29
C SER A 15 -5.19 -4.74 8.42
N THR A 16 -5.79 -3.60 8.07
CA THR A 16 -6.23 -2.59 9.05
C THR A 16 -7.29 -3.18 9.99
N ALA A 17 -8.32 -3.84 9.45
CA ALA A 17 -9.36 -4.49 10.25
C ALA A 17 -8.81 -5.60 11.15
N ALA A 18 -7.89 -6.42 10.65
CA ALA A 18 -7.24 -7.48 11.43
C ALA A 18 -6.41 -6.93 12.60
N GLY A 19 -5.85 -5.72 12.46
CA GLY A 19 -5.09 -5.05 13.53
C GLY A 19 -5.92 -4.68 14.77
N PHE A 20 -7.24 -4.52 14.63
CA PHE A 20 -8.14 -4.23 15.78
C PHE A 20 -8.53 -5.47 16.58
N VAL A 21 -8.18 -6.68 16.12
CA VAL A 21 -8.46 -7.94 16.81
C VAL A 21 -7.13 -8.51 17.30
N PRO A 22 -6.84 -8.53 18.62
CA PRO A 22 -5.52 -8.93 19.14
C PRO A 22 -5.07 -10.31 18.64
N ARG A 23 -6.00 -11.27 18.56
CA ARG A 23 -5.75 -12.63 18.05
C ARG A 23 -5.27 -12.65 16.59
N TRP A 24 -5.61 -11.62 15.80
CA TRP A 24 -5.31 -11.54 14.37
C TRP A 24 -4.19 -10.54 14.05
N ALA A 25 -3.56 -9.93 15.06
CA ALA A 25 -2.41 -9.05 14.86
C ALA A 25 -1.28 -9.72 14.04
N PRO A 26 -0.92 -11.01 14.24
CA PRO A 26 0.04 -11.68 13.36
C PRO A 26 -0.42 -11.78 11.91
N VAL A 27 -1.73 -11.97 11.69
CA VAL A 27 -2.33 -12.02 10.34
C VAL A 27 -2.25 -10.64 9.68
N ALA A 28 -2.51 -9.56 10.42
CA ALA A 28 -2.36 -8.19 9.92
C ALA A 28 -0.93 -7.92 9.40
N SER A 29 0.08 -8.37 10.16
CA SER A 29 1.49 -8.30 9.75
C SER A 29 1.79 -9.18 8.53
N LEU A 30 1.27 -10.41 8.49
CA LEU A 30 1.45 -11.30 7.33
C LEU A 30 0.81 -10.74 6.05
N LEU A 31 -0.31 -10.03 6.16
CA LEU A 31 -0.98 -9.38 5.03
C LEU A 31 -0.16 -8.22 4.43
N SER A 32 0.86 -7.71 5.13
CA SER A 32 1.79 -6.72 4.58
C SER A 32 2.78 -7.30 3.56
N LEU A 33 3.10 -8.61 3.63
CA LEU A 33 4.02 -9.26 2.70
C LEU A 33 3.45 -9.39 1.27
N PRO A 34 2.20 -9.84 1.07
CA PRO A 34 1.54 -9.77 -0.23
C PRO A 34 1.45 -8.35 -0.77
N LEU A 35 1.26 -7.35 0.10
CA LEU A 35 1.19 -5.94 -0.30
C LEU A 35 2.51 -5.48 -0.92
N THR A 36 3.63 -5.80 -0.26
CA THR A 36 4.98 -5.56 -0.76
C THR A 36 5.19 -6.22 -2.13
N GLY A 37 4.91 -7.52 -2.26
CA GLY A 37 5.07 -8.23 -3.53
C GLY A 37 4.19 -7.65 -4.63
N PHE A 38 2.96 -7.24 -4.28
CA PHE A 38 2.03 -6.60 -5.18
C PHE A 38 2.55 -5.26 -5.70
N ILE A 39 3.10 -4.40 -4.84
CA ILE A 39 3.69 -3.11 -5.22
C ILE A 39 4.82 -3.33 -6.23
N VAL A 40 5.76 -4.23 -5.93
CA VAL A 40 6.90 -4.54 -6.81
C VAL A 40 6.41 -5.05 -8.16
N HIS A 41 5.49 -6.01 -8.15
CA HIS A 41 4.93 -6.58 -9.37
C HIS A 41 4.21 -5.54 -10.22
N TRP A 42 3.41 -4.67 -9.59
CA TRP A 42 2.73 -3.58 -10.26
C TRP A 42 3.71 -2.58 -10.89
N MET A 43 4.77 -2.18 -10.17
CA MET A 43 5.83 -1.30 -10.68
C MET A 43 6.52 -1.90 -11.90
N MET A 44 6.81 -3.21 -11.89
CA MET A 44 7.40 -3.90 -13.04
C MET A 44 6.47 -3.93 -14.26
N ILE A 45 5.17 -4.13 -14.06
CA ILE A 45 4.20 -4.11 -15.17
C ILE A 45 4.03 -2.68 -15.72
N ASP A 46 3.85 -1.69 -14.84
CA ASP A 46 3.62 -0.29 -15.24
C ASP A 46 4.84 0.30 -15.96
N SER A 47 6.06 -0.01 -15.50
CA SER A 47 7.31 0.44 -16.14
C SER A 47 7.45 -0.08 -17.57
N ARG A 48 7.09 -1.35 -17.81
CA ARG A 48 7.04 -1.94 -19.15
C ARG A 48 5.97 -1.29 -20.02
N HIS A 49 4.76 -1.12 -19.49
CA HIS A 49 3.65 -0.53 -20.24
C HIS A 49 3.92 0.93 -20.64
N ARG A 50 4.58 1.70 -19.78
CA ARG A 50 4.90 3.12 -20.02
C ARG A 50 6.19 3.34 -20.81
N ARG A 51 6.90 2.28 -21.22
CA ARG A 51 8.22 2.36 -21.87
C ARG A 51 9.26 3.14 -21.05
N HIS A 52 9.12 3.12 -19.73
CA HIS A 52 10.08 3.65 -18.77
C HIS A 52 10.61 2.50 -17.91
N PRO A 53 11.48 1.64 -18.48
CA PRO A 53 11.94 0.45 -17.78
C PRO A 53 12.78 0.83 -16.55
N ILE A 54 12.54 0.14 -15.44
CA ILE A 54 13.33 0.30 -14.21
C ILE A 54 14.77 -0.18 -14.52
N PRO A 55 15.81 0.66 -14.34
CA PRO A 55 17.19 0.27 -14.57
C PRO A 55 17.55 -1.01 -13.80
N PHE A 56 18.33 -1.90 -14.40
CA PHE A 56 18.66 -3.21 -13.83
C PHE A 56 19.19 -3.10 -12.39
N LEU A 57 20.15 -2.19 -12.16
CA LEU A 57 20.72 -1.92 -10.83
C LEU A 57 19.71 -1.43 -9.79
N SER A 58 18.58 -0.86 -10.22
CA SER A 58 17.53 -0.37 -9.31
C SER A 58 16.45 -1.40 -8.99
N GLN A 59 16.46 -2.56 -9.66
CA GLN A 59 15.46 -3.62 -9.43
C GLN A 59 15.60 -4.22 -8.03
N ASP A 60 16.82 -4.45 -7.57
CA ASP A 60 17.10 -4.98 -6.23
C ASP A 60 16.60 -3.99 -5.15
N TRP A 61 16.86 -2.69 -5.34
CA TRP A 61 16.35 -1.65 -4.44
C TRP A 61 14.82 -1.59 -4.43
N CYS A 62 14.16 -1.78 -5.57
CA CYS A 62 12.69 -1.84 -5.64
C CYS A 62 12.12 -3.03 -4.86
N GLN A 63 12.84 -4.15 -4.82
CA GLN A 63 12.42 -5.34 -4.06
C GLN A 63 12.65 -5.19 -2.57
N LEU A 64 13.78 -4.61 -2.16
CA LEU A 64 14.14 -4.41 -0.76
C LEU A 64 13.34 -3.29 -0.10
N PHE A 65 13.07 -2.19 -0.83
CA PHE A 65 12.44 -0.99 -0.29
C PHE A 65 11.25 -0.52 -1.14
N PRO A 66 10.23 -1.37 -1.36
CA PRO A 66 9.12 -1.07 -2.27
C PRO A 66 8.36 0.20 -1.91
N TYR A 67 8.19 0.49 -0.61
CA TYR A 67 7.47 1.67 -0.13
C TYR A 67 8.22 2.98 -0.41
N LEU A 68 9.56 2.93 -0.52
CA LEU A 68 10.39 4.09 -0.88
C LEU A 68 10.60 4.16 -2.40
N SER A 69 10.77 3.02 -3.04
CA SER A 69 10.98 2.96 -4.49
C SER A 69 9.72 3.32 -5.28
N LEU A 70 8.52 3.02 -4.77
CA LEU A 70 7.26 3.38 -5.42
C LEU A 70 7.09 4.90 -5.64
N PRO A 71 7.22 5.78 -4.63
CA PRO A 71 7.09 7.22 -4.85
C PRO A 71 8.19 7.76 -5.76
N ALA A 72 9.44 7.31 -5.60
CA ALA A 72 10.53 7.69 -6.50
C ALA A 72 10.22 7.31 -7.96
N TYR A 73 9.73 6.08 -8.18
CA TYR A 73 9.32 5.60 -9.50
C TYR A 73 8.16 6.41 -10.09
N LEU A 74 7.15 6.74 -9.29
CA LEU A 74 6.00 7.52 -9.73
C LEU A 74 6.39 8.94 -10.16
N ILE A 75 7.28 9.58 -9.39
CA ILE A 75 7.81 10.91 -9.71
C ILE A 75 8.68 10.83 -10.97
N TRP A 76 9.56 9.82 -11.08
CA TRP A 76 10.42 9.66 -12.24
C TRP A 76 9.63 9.37 -13.53
N SER A 77 8.65 8.46 -13.49
CA SER A 77 7.89 8.04 -14.67
C SER A 77 6.77 9.01 -15.08
N ARG A 78 6.29 9.87 -14.18
CA ARG A 78 5.10 10.73 -14.42
C ARG A 78 5.31 12.21 -14.06
N GLY A 79 6.50 12.59 -13.59
CA GLY A 79 6.81 13.95 -13.13
C GLY A 79 5.85 14.43 -12.03
N TRP A 80 5.42 15.69 -12.13
CA TRP A 80 4.48 16.31 -11.19
C TRP A 80 3.13 15.60 -11.08
N ARG A 81 2.67 14.93 -12.15
CA ARG A 81 1.44 14.13 -12.08
C ARG A 81 1.61 12.91 -11.17
N GLY A 82 2.83 12.39 -11.03
CA GLY A 82 3.16 11.33 -10.07
C GLY A 82 2.97 11.79 -8.62
N VAL A 83 3.36 13.02 -8.30
CA VAL A 83 3.12 13.64 -6.99
C VAL A 83 1.62 13.76 -6.71
N GLY A 84 0.83 14.23 -7.69
CA GLY A 84 -0.62 14.29 -7.56
C GLY A 84 -1.26 12.92 -7.30
N TRP A 85 -0.77 11.87 -7.98
CA TRP A 85 -1.19 10.49 -7.73
C TRP A 85 -0.83 10.00 -6.32
N LEU A 86 0.37 10.31 -5.83
CA LEU A 86 0.80 9.97 -4.47
C LEU A 86 -0.08 10.65 -3.43
N LEU A 87 -0.33 11.96 -3.59
CA LEU A 87 -1.19 12.72 -2.69
C LEU A 87 -2.63 12.18 -2.69
N LEU A 88 -3.18 11.87 -3.87
CA LEU A 88 -4.50 11.26 -3.98
C LEU A 88 -4.55 9.93 -3.22
N HIS A 89 -3.58 9.04 -3.43
CA HIS A 89 -3.52 7.76 -2.74
C HIS A 89 -3.36 7.94 -1.23
N LEU A 90 -2.56 8.91 -0.78
CA LEU A 90 -2.37 9.23 0.63
C LEU A 90 -3.70 9.71 1.26
N VAL A 91 -4.40 10.63 0.61
CA VAL A 91 -5.71 11.14 1.10
C VAL A 91 -6.72 9.99 1.18
N VAL A 92 -6.82 9.17 0.15
CA VAL A 92 -7.72 8.01 0.15
C VAL A 92 -7.31 7.01 1.22
N PHE A 93 -6.03 6.71 1.37
CA PHE A 93 -5.52 5.78 2.37
C PHE A 93 -5.86 6.25 3.79
N VAL A 94 -5.54 7.51 4.13
CA VAL A 94 -5.87 8.10 5.43
C VAL A 94 -7.38 8.06 5.66
N GLY A 95 -8.18 8.51 4.68
CA GLY A 95 -9.63 8.46 4.78
C GLY A 95 -10.18 7.06 5.03
N PHE A 96 -9.64 6.04 4.35
CA PHE A 96 -10.00 4.64 4.56
C PHE A 96 -9.63 4.16 5.96
N CYS A 97 -8.39 4.37 6.41
CA CYS A 97 -7.95 3.97 7.73
C CYS A 97 -8.78 4.65 8.83
N THR A 98 -9.06 5.94 8.71
CA THR A 98 -9.91 6.68 9.65
C THR A 98 -11.33 6.12 9.66
N ALA A 99 -11.94 5.86 8.49
CA ALA A 99 -13.29 5.30 8.41
C ALA A 99 -13.38 3.91 9.05
N ILE A 100 -12.42 3.01 8.78
CA ILE A 100 -12.37 1.68 9.39
C ILE A 100 -12.21 1.79 10.90
N SER A 101 -11.28 2.64 11.36
CA SER A 101 -11.05 2.87 12.80
C SER A 101 -12.31 3.35 13.49
N ALA A 102 -13.03 4.31 12.88
CA ALA A 102 -14.31 4.80 13.40
C ALA A 102 -15.37 3.69 13.47
N ILE A 103 -15.51 2.86 12.43
CA ILE A 103 -16.44 1.72 12.42
C ILE A 103 -16.09 0.70 13.51
N CYS A 104 -14.81 0.37 13.68
CA CYS A 104 -14.36 -0.55 14.72
C CYS A 104 -14.67 0.00 16.13
N MET A 105 -14.39 1.29 16.37
CA MET A 105 -14.72 1.95 17.64
C MET A 105 -16.23 1.97 17.92
N LEU A 106 -17.07 2.27 16.91
CA LEU A 106 -18.53 2.23 17.05
C LEU A 106 -19.06 0.82 17.37
N ARG A 107 -18.34 -0.23 16.97
CA ARG A 107 -18.64 -1.63 17.31
C ARG A 107 -18.06 -2.08 18.65
N GLY A 108 -17.42 -1.18 19.40
CA GLY A 108 -16.80 -1.47 20.69
C GLY A 108 -15.44 -2.16 20.59
N TRP A 109 -14.84 -2.24 19.39
CA TRP A 109 -13.48 -2.75 19.23
C TRP A 109 -12.47 -1.63 19.47
N SER A 110 -11.56 -1.83 20.41
CA SER A 110 -10.49 -0.90 20.73
C SER A 110 -9.13 -1.54 20.47
N ILE A 111 -8.14 -0.73 20.10
CA ILE A 111 -6.76 -1.19 20.00
C ILE A 111 -6.32 -1.55 21.43
N PRO A 112 -5.90 -2.80 21.69
CA PRO A 112 -5.40 -3.17 23.02
C PRO A 112 -4.24 -2.24 23.37
N ALA A 113 -4.27 -1.64 24.56
CA ALA A 113 -3.16 -0.86 25.07
C ALA A 113 -1.90 -1.75 25.04
N ALA A 114 -0.82 -1.28 24.40
CA ALA A 114 0.45 -1.98 24.42
C ALA A 114 0.90 -2.10 25.89
N GLN A 115 0.94 -3.33 26.40
CA GLN A 115 1.53 -3.66 27.71
C GLN A 115 3.04 -3.77 27.59
#